data_AF-A0AAV8PSW1-F1
#
_entry.id   AF-A0AAV8PSW1-F1
#
_cell.length_a   1.000
_cell.length_b   1.000
_cell.length_c   1.000
_cell.angle_alpha   90.00
_cell.angle_beta   90.00
_cell.angle_gamma   90.00
#
_symmetry.space_group_name_H-M   'P 1'
#
loop_
_entity.id
_entity.type
_entity.pdbx_description
1 polymer ?
#
loop_
_entity_poly.entity_id
_entity_poly.type
_entity_poly.pdbx_seq_one_letter_code
_entity_poly.pdbx_strand_id
1 'polypeptide(L)'
;MPCEVMAACVQSSRAKSAMIKSLAFDATRSLIHGTGLCQFVVDLSLVDEVWCRIQEEARADAEEEPLLQKLYDDLVLSHETLESALSANLASKLAVPALLSNSVLRDLFSAVLGNDSEIRRAIRVDLRAARDRDPACDKMVHCFLYYKGFLALQVHRVAHRLWTEGRRSVALLLQSRVSEVFAVDIHPGARMGAGVLLDHATGLVIGETAVVGDHVSFLHGVTLGGTGKEIAGLTMDHTSGSACTT
;
A
#
# COMPACT_ATOMS: atom_id res chain seq x y z
N MET A 1 -14.83 37.09 3.67
CA MET A 1 -14.29 36.78 2.33
C MET A 1 -12.87 36.29 2.55
N PRO A 2 -12.55 35.00 2.33
CA PRO A 2 -12.85 34.21 1.13
C PRO A 2 -13.52 32.85 1.41
N CYS A 3 -14.56 32.47 0.66
CA CYS A 3 -15.18 31.13 0.72
C CYS A 3 -15.70 30.62 -0.64
N GLU A 4 -15.30 31.24 -1.77
CA GLU A 4 -15.91 30.95 -3.08
C GLU A 4 -15.02 30.19 -4.07
N VAL A 5 -13.78 29.84 -3.72
CA VAL A 5 -12.86 29.17 -4.67
C VAL A 5 -12.84 27.63 -4.53
N MET A 6 -13.27 27.05 -3.40
CA MET A 6 -13.26 25.57 -3.23
C MET A 6 -14.50 24.84 -3.79
N ALA A 7 -15.65 25.52 -3.92
CA ALA A 7 -16.88 24.89 -4.45
C ALA A 7 -16.78 24.52 -5.94
N ALA A 8 -15.94 25.23 -6.71
CA ALA A 8 -15.74 25.00 -8.14
C ALA A 8 -14.98 23.69 -8.46
N CYS A 9 -14.17 23.17 -7.52
CA CYS A 9 -13.37 21.96 -7.77
C CYS A 9 -14.21 20.66 -7.61
N VAL A 10 -15.14 20.64 -6.65
CA VAL A 10 -15.98 19.45 -6.36
C VAL A 10 -17.16 19.33 -7.33
N GLN A 11 -17.75 20.44 -7.76
CA GLN A 11 -18.79 20.42 -8.80
C GLN A 11 -18.23 20.05 -10.19
N SER A 12 -16.96 20.39 -10.46
CA SER A 12 -16.24 20.03 -11.69
C SER A 12 -16.03 18.51 -11.83
N SER A 13 -15.76 17.76 -10.75
CA SER A 13 -15.49 16.31 -10.84
C SER A 13 -16.76 15.45 -10.95
N ARG A 14 -17.84 15.79 -10.23
CA ARG A 14 -19.13 15.10 -10.33
C ARG A 14 -19.84 15.37 -11.66
N ALA A 15 -19.79 16.60 -12.17
CA ALA A 15 -20.34 16.93 -13.48
C ALA A 15 -19.54 16.25 -14.61
N LYS A 16 -18.21 16.18 -14.52
CA LYS A 16 -17.39 15.47 -15.52
C LYS A 16 -17.67 13.96 -15.52
N SER A 17 -17.75 13.30 -14.37
CA SER A 17 -17.99 11.84 -14.30
C SER A 17 -19.37 11.42 -14.85
N ALA A 18 -20.42 12.20 -14.56
CA ALA A 18 -21.76 11.95 -15.09
C ALA A 18 -21.90 12.33 -16.58
N MET A 19 -21.26 13.41 -17.02
CA MET A 19 -21.28 13.84 -18.43
C MET A 19 -20.45 12.90 -19.33
N ILE A 20 -19.34 12.34 -18.82
CA ILE A 20 -18.49 11.35 -19.50
C ILE A 20 -19.22 10.02 -19.71
N LYS A 21 -20.04 9.56 -18.75
CA LYS A 21 -20.87 8.35 -18.91
C LYS A 21 -22.00 8.53 -19.93
N SER A 22 -22.57 9.73 -20.04
CA SER A 22 -23.60 10.05 -21.03
C SER A 22 -23.01 10.19 -22.46
N LEU A 23 -21.87 10.87 -22.59
CA LEU A 23 -21.17 11.06 -23.87
C LEU A 23 -20.57 9.77 -24.44
N ALA A 24 -20.13 8.83 -23.60
CA ALA A 24 -19.59 7.55 -24.05
C ALA A 24 -20.66 6.60 -24.64
N PHE A 25 -21.93 6.73 -24.24
CA PHE A 25 -23.01 5.91 -24.79
C PHE A 25 -23.48 6.42 -26.16
N ASP A 26 -23.45 7.73 -26.39
CA ASP A 26 -23.86 8.35 -27.66
C ASP A 26 -22.76 8.37 -28.74
N ALA A 27 -21.48 8.27 -28.38
CA ALA A 27 -20.36 8.37 -29.32
C ALA A 27 -20.20 7.16 -30.26
N THR A 28 -20.90 6.05 -30.02
CA THR A 28 -20.84 4.85 -30.89
C THR A 28 -21.77 4.92 -32.12
N ARG A 29 -22.54 5.99 -32.32
CA ARG A 29 -23.57 6.03 -33.38
C ARG A 29 -23.42 7.10 -34.47
N SER A 30 -22.42 7.97 -34.47
CA SER A 30 -22.28 8.91 -35.58
C SER A 30 -20.87 9.42 -35.80
N LEU A 31 -20.11 8.73 -36.67
CA LEU A 31 -18.98 9.30 -37.38
C LEU A 31 -18.95 8.77 -38.83
N ILE A 32 -19.74 9.41 -39.69
CA ILE A 32 -19.42 9.57 -41.11
C ILE A 32 -19.17 11.07 -41.32
N HIS A 33 -17.97 11.40 -41.79
CA HIS A 33 -17.48 12.70 -42.28
C HIS A 33 -16.97 13.74 -41.27
N GLY A 34 -15.64 13.71 -41.10
CA GLY A 34 -14.74 14.80 -41.51
C GLY A 34 -14.92 16.19 -40.91
N THR A 35 -14.07 16.53 -39.94
CA THR A 35 -13.18 17.71 -39.90
C THR A 35 -12.53 17.78 -38.52
N GLY A 36 -11.30 18.32 -38.47
CA GLY A 36 -10.36 18.15 -37.37
C GLY A 36 -10.87 18.61 -35.99
N LEU A 37 -10.88 17.67 -35.06
CA LEU A 37 -10.90 17.92 -33.62
C LEU A 37 -9.73 17.15 -33.04
N CYS A 38 -8.79 17.87 -32.41
CA CYS A 38 -7.76 17.26 -31.58
C CYS A 38 -8.46 16.45 -30.49
N GLN A 39 -8.49 15.14 -30.67
CA GLN A 39 -9.12 14.20 -29.77
C GLN A 39 -8.21 14.10 -28.53
N PHE A 40 -8.55 14.81 -27.47
CA PHE A 40 -8.02 14.55 -26.14
C PHE A 40 -8.57 13.19 -25.69
N VAL A 41 -7.89 12.13 -26.12
CA VAL A 41 -8.06 10.80 -25.53
C VAL A 41 -7.40 10.87 -24.17
N VAL A 42 -8.17 11.02 -23.10
CA VAL A 42 -7.67 10.77 -21.75
C VAL A 42 -7.39 9.28 -21.69
N ASP A 43 -6.11 8.92 -21.67
CA ASP A 43 -5.67 7.54 -21.52
C ASP A 43 -6.10 7.05 -20.13
N LEU A 44 -7.15 6.23 -20.11
CA LEU A 44 -7.72 5.61 -18.91
C LEU A 44 -6.70 4.70 -18.20
N SER A 45 -5.61 4.28 -18.87
CA SER A 45 -4.56 3.45 -18.26
C SER A 45 -3.63 4.21 -17.30
N LEU A 46 -3.70 5.56 -17.26
CA LEU A 46 -2.93 6.40 -16.34
C LEU A 46 -3.59 6.57 -14.97
N VAL A 47 -4.84 6.14 -14.80
CA VAL A 47 -5.59 6.33 -13.55
C VAL A 47 -5.31 5.18 -12.59
N ASP A 48 -4.74 5.51 -11.42
CA ASP A 48 -4.55 4.55 -10.35
C ASP A 48 -5.85 4.28 -9.60
N GLU A 49 -6.61 3.29 -10.06
CA GLU A 49 -7.90 2.91 -9.49
C GLU A 49 -7.85 2.63 -7.98
N VAL A 50 -6.78 2.00 -7.50
CA VAL A 50 -6.63 1.66 -6.08
C VAL A 50 -6.51 2.94 -5.26
N TRP A 51 -5.72 3.90 -5.75
CA TRP A 51 -5.56 5.18 -5.06
C TRP A 51 -6.83 6.02 -5.08
N CYS A 52 -7.49 6.13 -6.24
CA CYS A 52 -8.77 6.82 -6.35
C CYS A 52 -9.80 6.24 -5.37
N ARG A 53 -9.85 4.91 -5.27
CA ARG A 53 -10.76 4.24 -4.34
C ARG A 53 -10.47 4.56 -2.87
N ILE A 54 -9.20 4.53 -2.48
CA ILE A 54 -8.78 4.90 -1.11
C ILE A 54 -9.16 6.35 -0.78
N GLN A 55 -8.95 7.28 -1.72
CA GLN A 55 -9.32 8.69 -1.51
C GLN A 55 -10.84 8.90 -1.41
N GLU A 56 -11.63 8.14 -2.18
CA GLU A 56 -13.09 8.15 -2.08
C GLU A 56 -13.57 7.63 -0.72
N GLU A 57 -13.03 6.49 -0.27
CA GLU A 57 -13.37 5.91 1.04
C GLU A 57 -12.93 6.82 2.19
N ALA A 58 -11.75 7.44 2.10
CA ALA A 58 -11.27 8.41 3.08
C ALA A 58 -12.17 9.64 3.19
N ARG A 59 -12.68 10.17 2.07
CA ARG A 59 -13.63 11.30 2.09
C ARG A 59 -14.94 10.90 2.77
N ALA A 60 -15.49 9.73 2.42
CA ALA A 60 -16.71 9.24 3.04
C ALA A 60 -16.55 9.08 4.55
N ASP A 61 -15.45 8.45 5.00
CA ASP A 61 -15.18 8.25 6.42
C ASP A 61 -14.96 9.57 7.18
N ALA A 62 -14.29 10.55 6.56
CA ALA A 62 -14.10 11.87 7.17
C ALA A 62 -15.40 12.68 7.30
N GLU A 63 -16.35 12.48 6.38
CA GLU A 63 -17.70 13.06 6.46
C GLU A 63 -18.54 12.36 7.54
N GLU A 64 -18.43 11.04 7.65
CA GLU A 64 -19.17 10.22 8.64
C GLU A 64 -18.65 10.45 10.08
N GLU A 65 -17.33 10.58 10.26
CA GLU A 65 -16.69 10.76 11.56
C GLU A 65 -15.75 11.99 11.56
N PRO A 66 -16.27 13.20 11.87
CA PRO A 66 -15.50 14.43 11.86
C PRO A 66 -14.29 14.44 12.80
N LEU A 67 -14.28 13.63 13.87
CA LEU A 67 -13.13 13.49 14.75
C LEU A 67 -11.87 13.03 14.00
N LEU A 68 -12.05 12.20 12.96
CA LEU A 68 -10.97 11.64 12.16
C LEU A 68 -10.62 12.48 10.93
N GLN A 69 -11.29 13.60 10.69
CA GLN A 69 -11.08 14.42 9.49
C GLN A 69 -9.61 14.80 9.31
N LYS A 70 -8.96 15.30 10.37
CA LYS A 70 -7.54 15.67 10.32
C LYS A 70 -6.63 14.48 10.00
N LEU A 71 -6.95 13.30 10.51
CA LEU A 71 -6.18 12.08 10.23
C LEU A 71 -6.25 11.74 8.74
N TYR A 72 -7.44 11.75 8.15
CA TYR A 72 -7.64 11.48 6.73
C TYR A 72 -7.01 12.56 5.83
N ASP A 73 -7.11 13.83 6.20
CA ASP A 73 -6.46 14.93 5.49
C ASP A 73 -4.94 14.77 5.48
N ASP A 74 -4.34 14.56 6.65
CA ASP A 74 -2.87 14.49 6.79
C ASP A 74 -2.27 13.22 6.15
N LEU A 75 -2.99 12.08 6.20
CA LEU A 75 -2.45 10.79 5.77
C LEU A 75 -2.93 10.32 4.39
N VAL A 76 -4.01 10.88 3.84
CA VAL A 76 -4.60 10.43 2.58
C VAL A 76 -4.92 11.59 1.63
N LEU A 77 -5.78 12.52 2.04
CA LEU A 77 -6.41 13.47 1.12
C LEU A 77 -5.48 14.60 0.66
N SER A 78 -4.43 14.91 1.42
CA SER A 78 -3.39 15.89 1.04
C SER A 78 -2.32 15.34 0.10
N HIS A 79 -2.38 14.05 -0.25
CA HIS A 79 -1.36 13.37 -1.06
C HIS A 79 -1.81 13.17 -2.50
N GLU A 80 -0.88 13.36 -3.45
CA GLU A 80 -1.15 13.17 -4.87
C GLU A 80 -1.08 11.69 -5.28
N THR A 81 -0.28 10.88 -4.57
CA THR A 81 -0.01 9.48 -4.91
C THR A 81 -0.16 8.54 -3.72
N LEU A 82 -0.44 7.28 -4.00
CA LEU A 82 -0.47 6.21 -2.99
C LEU A 82 0.87 6.09 -2.26
N GLU A 83 1.97 6.25 -2.99
CA GLU A 83 3.34 6.13 -2.47
C GLU A 83 3.67 7.27 -1.49
N SER A 84 3.30 8.52 -1.79
CA SER A 84 3.52 9.65 -0.88
C SER A 84 2.67 9.54 0.38
N ALA A 85 1.41 9.11 0.24
CA ALA A 85 0.52 8.84 1.36
C ALA A 85 1.05 7.71 2.25
N LEU A 86 1.47 6.59 1.65
CA LEU A 86 2.03 5.46 2.37
C LEU A 86 3.29 5.85 3.12
N SER A 87 4.16 6.66 2.50
CA SER A 87 5.37 7.18 3.14
C SER A 87 5.06 8.01 4.38
N ALA A 88 4.05 8.87 4.33
CA ALA A 88 3.60 9.66 5.47
C ALA A 88 3.00 8.78 6.58
N ASN A 89 2.16 7.81 6.22
CA ASN A 89 1.57 6.88 7.17
C ASN A 89 2.65 6.03 7.88
N LEU A 90 3.54 5.38 7.13
CA LEU A 90 4.63 4.57 7.70
C LEU A 90 5.55 5.39 8.61
N ALA A 91 5.91 6.61 8.18
CA ALA A 91 6.70 7.52 9.01
C ALA A 91 5.98 7.91 10.31
N SER A 92 4.67 8.14 10.27
CA SER A 92 3.88 8.47 11.47
C SER A 92 3.87 7.33 12.50
N LYS A 93 3.89 6.08 12.04
CA LYS A 93 3.87 4.89 12.90
C LYS A 93 5.25 4.54 13.47
N LEU A 94 6.31 4.76 12.69
CA LEU A 94 7.65 4.25 13.00
C LEU A 94 8.60 5.27 13.63
N ALA A 95 8.27 6.56 13.56
CA ALA A 95 9.10 7.63 14.11
C ALA A 95 9.42 7.41 15.60
N VAL A 96 10.64 7.77 15.98
CA VAL A 96 11.10 7.78 17.36
C VAL A 96 11.45 9.22 17.71
N PRO A 97 10.73 9.86 18.64
CA PRO A 97 11.04 11.24 19.06
C PRO A 97 12.53 11.41 19.37
N ALA A 98 13.12 12.50 18.87
CA ALA A 98 14.54 12.87 19.01
C ALA A 98 15.60 11.95 18.34
N LEU A 99 15.28 10.70 17.98
CA LEU A 99 16.23 9.78 17.35
C LEU A 99 16.01 9.63 15.85
N LEU A 100 14.75 9.46 15.43
CA LEU A 100 14.38 9.18 14.05
C LEU A 100 13.07 9.91 13.73
N SER A 101 13.21 11.13 13.19
CA SER A 101 12.06 12.02 12.99
C SER A 101 11.12 11.51 11.90
N ASN A 102 9.87 11.96 11.97
CA ASN A 102 8.86 11.68 10.95
C ASN A 102 9.32 12.15 9.56
N SER A 103 9.93 13.34 9.44
CA SER A 103 10.42 13.86 8.16
C SER A 103 11.50 12.96 7.55
N VAL A 104 12.49 12.54 8.36
CA VAL A 104 13.60 11.68 7.88
C VAL A 104 13.06 10.34 7.39
N LEU A 105 12.13 9.71 8.11
CA LEU A 105 11.51 8.47 7.68
C LEU A 105 10.67 8.63 6.43
N ARG A 106 9.87 9.70 6.35
CA ARG A 106 9.04 9.97 5.18
C ARG A 106 9.90 10.16 3.94
N ASP A 107 11.00 10.90 4.05
CA ASP A 107 11.90 11.14 2.91
C ASP A 107 12.59 9.83 2.48
N LEU A 108 13.00 8.98 3.44
CA LEU A 108 13.53 7.65 3.17
C LEU A 108 12.51 6.76 2.44
N PHE A 109 11.28 6.69 2.93
CA PHE A 109 10.23 5.88 2.32
C PHE A 109 9.87 6.41 0.92
N SER A 110 9.66 7.72 0.78
CA SER A 110 9.35 8.34 -0.51
C SER A 110 10.45 8.08 -1.55
N ALA A 111 11.73 8.14 -1.15
CA ALA A 111 12.84 7.89 -2.06
C ALA A 111 12.87 6.45 -2.59
N VAL A 112 12.43 5.47 -1.79
CA VAL A 112 12.39 4.06 -2.24
C VAL A 112 11.09 3.76 -2.98
N LEU A 113 9.94 4.08 -2.38
CA LEU A 113 8.62 3.79 -2.92
C LEU A 113 8.35 4.52 -4.25
N GLY A 114 8.86 5.76 -4.40
CA GLY A 114 8.68 6.53 -5.63
C GLY A 114 9.50 6.02 -6.82
N ASN A 115 10.60 5.31 -6.57
CA ASN A 115 11.57 4.91 -7.61
C ASN A 115 11.53 3.42 -7.97
N ASP A 116 10.85 2.58 -7.18
CA ASP A 116 10.80 1.12 -7.42
C ASP A 116 9.42 0.68 -7.94
N SER A 117 9.34 0.43 -9.25
CA SER A 117 8.08 0.04 -9.91
C SER A 117 7.51 -1.29 -9.41
N GLU A 118 8.36 -2.23 -9.00
CA GLU A 118 7.89 -3.52 -8.48
C GLU A 118 7.28 -3.36 -7.09
N ILE A 119 7.88 -2.55 -6.22
CA ILE A 119 7.27 -2.24 -4.92
C ILE A 119 5.93 -1.52 -5.12
N ARG A 120 5.88 -0.53 -6.03
CA ARG A 120 4.63 0.19 -6.38
C ARG A 120 3.53 -0.76 -6.84
N ARG A 121 3.85 -1.71 -7.71
CA ARG A 121 2.90 -2.75 -8.13
C ARG A 121 2.47 -3.60 -6.93
N ALA A 122 3.42 -4.08 -6.12
CA ALA A 122 3.15 -4.95 -4.99
C ALA A 122 2.21 -4.32 -3.96
N ILE A 123 2.36 -3.04 -3.62
CA ILE A 123 1.46 -2.31 -2.71
C ILE A 123 0.00 -2.44 -3.16
N ARG A 124 -0.26 -2.23 -4.46
CA ARG A 124 -1.62 -2.29 -5.03
C ARG A 124 -2.18 -3.70 -5.01
N VAL A 125 -1.35 -4.69 -5.32
CA VAL A 125 -1.76 -6.10 -5.26
C VAL A 125 -2.02 -6.55 -3.82
N ASP A 126 -1.20 -6.12 -2.85
CA ASP A 126 -1.37 -6.43 -1.43
C ASP A 126 -2.68 -5.84 -0.88
N LEU A 127 -3.01 -4.59 -1.24
CA LEU A 127 -4.29 -3.95 -0.86
C LEU A 127 -5.51 -4.67 -1.45
N ARG A 128 -5.45 -5.04 -2.73
CA ARG A 128 -6.50 -5.86 -3.36
C ARG A 128 -6.62 -7.21 -2.67
N ALA A 129 -5.49 -7.85 -2.37
CA ALA A 129 -5.48 -9.14 -1.72
C ALA A 129 -6.03 -9.12 -0.29
N ALA A 130 -5.89 -8.01 0.44
CA ALA A 130 -6.57 -7.81 1.71
C ALA A 130 -8.09 -7.63 1.52
N ARG A 131 -8.51 -6.75 0.60
CA ARG A 131 -9.92 -6.52 0.29
C ARG A 131 -10.65 -7.80 -0.17
N ASP A 132 -9.99 -8.63 -0.95
CA ASP A 132 -10.60 -9.81 -1.58
C ASP A 132 -10.65 -11.03 -0.65
N ARG A 133 -9.71 -11.13 0.30
CA ARG A 133 -9.49 -12.37 1.08
C ARG A 133 -9.74 -12.22 2.57
N ASP A 134 -9.75 -11.00 3.10
CA ASP A 134 -10.13 -10.76 4.49
C ASP A 134 -11.60 -10.30 4.55
N PRO A 135 -12.52 -11.12 5.09
CA PRO A 135 -13.93 -10.75 5.24
C PRO A 135 -14.15 -9.51 6.13
N ALA A 136 -13.19 -9.16 6.99
CA ALA A 136 -13.26 -7.97 7.84
C ALA A 136 -12.76 -6.69 7.14
N CYS A 137 -12.14 -6.81 5.97
CA CYS A 137 -11.62 -5.67 5.22
C CYS A 137 -12.71 -5.04 4.34
N ASP A 138 -13.61 -4.24 4.93
CA ASP A 138 -14.69 -3.60 4.16
C ASP A 138 -14.23 -2.40 3.30
N LYS A 139 -13.16 -1.71 3.68
CA LYS A 139 -12.64 -0.57 2.93
C LYS A 139 -11.13 -0.71 2.77
N MET A 140 -10.62 -0.45 1.57
CA MET A 140 -9.17 -0.47 1.30
C MET A 140 -8.44 0.59 2.14
N VAL A 141 -9.08 1.73 2.42
CA VAL A 141 -8.51 2.77 3.29
C VAL A 141 -8.25 2.25 4.72
N HIS A 142 -9.06 1.34 5.25
CA HIS A 142 -8.85 0.77 6.59
C HIS A 142 -7.64 -0.15 6.62
N CYS A 143 -7.47 -1.00 5.60
CA CYS A 143 -6.25 -1.79 5.44
C CYS A 143 -5.03 -0.88 5.30
N PHE A 144 -5.12 0.10 4.41
CA PHE A 144 -4.05 1.08 4.17
C PHE A 144 -3.62 1.83 5.43
N LEU A 145 -4.54 2.27 6.29
CA LEU A 145 -4.23 3.06 7.48
C LEU A 145 -3.84 2.21 8.71
N TYR A 146 -4.49 1.05 8.89
CA TYR A 146 -4.52 0.39 10.20
C TYR A 146 -3.98 -1.04 10.20
N TYR A 147 -3.92 -1.73 9.06
CA TYR A 147 -3.54 -3.15 9.06
C TYR A 147 -2.03 -3.28 9.24
N LYS A 148 -1.62 -3.60 10.47
CA LYS A 148 -0.20 -3.76 10.81
C LYS A 148 0.54 -4.78 9.96
N GLY A 149 -0.14 -5.84 9.50
CA GLY A 149 0.45 -6.83 8.60
C GLY A 149 0.78 -6.23 7.23
N PHE A 150 -0.17 -5.51 6.63
CA PHE A 150 0.07 -4.75 5.41
C PHE A 150 1.20 -3.73 5.60
N LEU A 151 1.15 -2.91 6.64
CA LEU A 151 2.17 -1.88 6.93
C LEU A 151 3.56 -2.49 7.14
N ALA A 152 3.67 -3.56 7.92
CA ALA A 152 4.92 -4.27 8.17
C ALA A 152 5.52 -4.84 6.88
N LEU A 153 4.69 -5.41 6.00
CA LEU A 153 5.12 -5.92 4.71
C LEU A 153 5.69 -4.81 3.81
N GLN A 154 5.03 -3.65 3.75
CA GLN A 154 5.52 -2.54 2.93
C GLN A 154 6.85 -1.98 3.45
N VAL A 155 7.02 -1.90 4.77
CA VAL A 155 8.30 -1.50 5.38
C VAL A 155 9.38 -2.54 5.10
N HIS A 156 9.05 -3.83 5.16
CA HIS A 156 9.98 -4.89 4.78
C HIS A 156 10.44 -4.74 3.34
N ARG A 157 9.56 -4.42 2.38
CA ARG A 157 9.98 -4.19 0.97
C ARG A 157 10.99 -3.05 0.84
N VAL A 158 10.78 -1.96 1.58
CA VAL A 158 11.76 -0.86 1.66
C VAL A 158 13.07 -1.33 2.30
N ALA A 159 13.00 -2.04 3.42
CA ALA A 159 14.18 -2.57 4.10
C ALA A 159 14.95 -3.57 3.21
N HIS A 160 14.25 -4.43 2.47
CA HIS A 160 14.83 -5.37 1.50
C HIS A 160 15.58 -4.62 0.40
N ARG A 161 14.97 -3.57 -0.17
CA ARG A 161 15.63 -2.72 -1.16
C ARG A 161 16.92 -2.13 -0.60
N LEU A 162 16.85 -1.49 0.56
CA LEU A 162 18.02 -0.91 1.24
C LEU A 162 19.10 -1.97 1.56
N TRP A 163 18.69 -3.17 1.95
CA TRP A 163 19.58 -4.30 2.22
C TRP A 163 20.36 -4.72 0.97
N THR A 164 19.67 -4.86 -0.17
CA THR A 164 20.29 -5.22 -1.45
C THR A 164 21.21 -4.13 -2.00
N GLU A 165 20.99 -2.87 -1.63
CA GLU A 165 21.87 -1.73 -1.94
C GLU A 165 23.05 -1.59 -0.98
N GLY A 166 23.21 -2.51 -0.02
CA GLY A 166 24.29 -2.48 0.97
C GLY A 166 24.06 -1.54 2.15
N ARG A 167 22.92 -0.84 2.23
CA ARG A 167 22.51 0.02 3.36
C ARG A 167 21.95 -0.81 4.52
N ARG A 168 22.69 -1.86 4.91
CA ARG A 168 22.25 -2.91 5.84
C ARG A 168 21.87 -2.40 7.23
N SER A 169 22.59 -1.42 7.76
CA SER A 169 22.30 -0.84 9.09
C SER A 169 20.91 -0.21 9.16
N VAL A 170 20.50 0.54 8.13
CA VAL A 170 19.16 1.15 8.06
C VAL A 170 18.09 0.08 7.85
N ALA A 171 18.37 -0.95 7.05
CA ALA A 171 17.45 -2.06 6.85
C ALA A 171 17.18 -2.82 8.16
N LEU A 172 18.22 -3.10 8.96
CA LEU A 172 18.08 -3.73 10.28
C LEU A 172 17.38 -2.83 11.30
N LEU A 173 17.64 -1.51 11.25
CA LEU A 173 16.91 -0.55 12.07
C LEU A 173 15.40 -0.60 11.76
N LEU A 174 15.04 -0.62 10.48
CA LEU A 174 13.64 -0.73 10.06
C LEU A 174 13.02 -2.06 10.51
N GLN A 175 13.73 -3.18 10.36
CA GLN A 175 13.30 -4.49 10.88
C GLN A 175 13.01 -4.43 12.39
N SER A 176 13.93 -3.89 13.20
CA SER A 176 13.74 -3.74 14.65
C SER A 176 12.50 -2.91 14.97
N ARG A 177 12.35 -1.77 14.30
CA ARG A 177 11.21 -0.87 14.53
C ARG A 177 9.87 -1.49 14.12
N VAL A 178 9.84 -2.27 13.03
CA VAL A 178 8.65 -3.02 12.62
C VAL A 178 8.30 -4.10 13.66
N SER A 179 9.30 -4.81 14.19
CA SER A 179 9.10 -5.80 15.25
C SER A 179 8.52 -5.16 16.51
N GLU A 180 9.06 -4.01 16.94
CA GLU A 180 8.59 -3.28 18.12
C GLU A 180 7.17 -2.70 17.97
N VAL A 181 6.84 -2.14 16.81
CA VAL A 181 5.57 -1.41 16.59
C VAL A 181 4.44 -2.32 16.11
N PHE A 182 4.75 -3.29 15.25
CA PHE A 182 3.75 -4.14 14.60
C PHE A 182 3.77 -5.59 15.09
N ALA A 183 4.74 -5.98 15.92
CA ALA A 183 4.97 -7.35 16.36
C ALA A 183 5.17 -8.33 15.18
N VAL A 184 5.86 -7.87 14.15
CA VAL A 184 6.20 -8.63 12.93
C VAL A 184 7.71 -8.54 12.72
N ASP A 185 8.38 -9.68 12.60
CA ASP A 185 9.83 -9.73 12.39
C ASP A 185 10.14 -10.42 11.06
N ILE A 186 10.40 -9.62 10.02
CA ILE A 186 10.80 -10.13 8.70
C ILE A 186 12.20 -9.62 8.40
N HIS A 187 13.16 -10.54 8.37
CA HIS A 187 14.54 -10.19 8.07
C HIS A 187 14.66 -9.53 6.69
N PRO A 188 15.40 -8.42 6.52
CA PRO A 188 15.50 -7.71 5.25
C PRO A 188 16.02 -8.56 4.08
N GLY A 189 16.80 -9.59 4.35
CA GLY A 189 17.27 -10.55 3.34
C GLY A 189 16.19 -11.50 2.79
N ALA A 190 15.06 -11.66 3.49
CA ALA A 190 13.94 -12.48 3.03
C ALA A 190 13.37 -11.94 1.72
N ARG A 191 12.87 -12.82 0.86
CA ARG A 191 12.24 -12.44 -0.42
C ARG A 191 10.74 -12.64 -0.33
N MET A 192 9.98 -11.58 -0.59
CA MET A 192 8.52 -11.57 -0.51
C MET A 192 7.89 -11.22 -1.86
N GLY A 193 7.05 -12.11 -2.39
CA GLY A 193 6.19 -11.86 -3.54
C GLY A 193 5.12 -10.80 -3.27
N ALA A 194 4.24 -10.57 -4.24
CA ALA A 194 3.13 -9.61 -4.20
C ALA A 194 1.78 -10.30 -3.97
N GLY A 195 0.78 -9.54 -3.52
CA GLY A 195 -0.52 -10.09 -3.14
C GLY A 195 -0.45 -10.88 -1.85
N VAL A 196 0.44 -10.53 -0.92
CA VAL A 196 0.60 -11.22 0.35
C VAL A 196 -0.35 -10.62 1.39
N LEU A 197 -1.11 -11.47 2.07
CA LEU A 197 -1.96 -11.07 3.21
C LEU A 197 -1.33 -11.58 4.50
N LEU A 198 -0.99 -10.66 5.40
CA LEU A 198 -0.53 -10.97 6.76
C LEU A 198 -1.67 -10.68 7.73
N ASP A 199 -2.57 -11.63 7.92
CA ASP A 199 -3.74 -11.48 8.77
C ASP A 199 -3.39 -11.65 10.25
N HIS A 200 -3.85 -10.72 11.08
CA HIS A 200 -3.58 -10.66 12.52
C HIS A 200 -2.09 -10.81 12.90
N ALA A 201 -1.17 -10.35 12.04
CA ALA A 201 0.28 -10.63 11.95
C ALA A 201 1.17 -10.66 13.21
N THR A 202 0.66 -10.45 14.43
CA THR A 202 1.38 -10.60 15.69
C THR A 202 2.18 -11.90 15.73
N GLY A 203 3.45 -11.80 16.11
CA GLY A 203 4.34 -12.94 16.31
C GLY A 203 4.78 -13.61 15.01
N LEU A 204 4.54 -13.00 13.85
CA LEU A 204 5.09 -13.47 12.58
C LEU A 204 6.60 -13.30 12.59
N VAL A 205 7.34 -14.38 12.30
CA VAL A 205 8.80 -14.38 12.17
C VAL A 205 9.20 -14.99 10.83
N ILE A 206 9.95 -14.27 10.00
CA ILE A 206 10.46 -14.74 8.71
C ILE A 206 11.96 -14.48 8.64
N GLY A 207 12.73 -15.57 8.55
CA GLY A 207 14.20 -15.55 8.58
C GLY A 207 14.84 -15.11 7.26
N GLU A 208 16.14 -14.82 7.32
CA GLU A 208 16.93 -14.22 6.23
C GLU A 208 16.82 -14.94 4.88
N THR A 209 16.80 -16.27 4.89
CA THR A 209 16.87 -17.08 3.66
C THR A 209 15.50 -17.49 3.12
N ALA A 210 14.41 -17.06 3.77
CA ALA A 210 13.05 -17.42 3.38
C ALA A 210 12.66 -16.80 2.03
N VAL A 211 11.88 -17.57 1.26
CA VAL A 211 11.28 -17.12 0.01
C VAL A 211 9.78 -17.38 0.05
N VAL A 212 9.01 -16.31 0.06
CA VAL A 212 7.55 -16.33 0.00
C VAL A 212 7.13 -15.92 -1.40
N GLY A 213 6.35 -16.76 -2.08
CA GLY A 213 5.82 -16.48 -3.40
C GLY A 213 4.70 -15.43 -3.43
N ASP A 214 4.11 -15.25 -4.61
CA ASP A 214 2.96 -14.37 -4.79
C ASP A 214 1.70 -14.99 -4.18
N HIS A 215 0.74 -14.13 -3.81
CA HIS A 215 -0.62 -14.52 -3.41
C HIS A 215 -0.71 -15.45 -2.18
N VAL A 216 0.30 -15.43 -1.32
CA VAL A 216 0.31 -16.18 -0.05
C VAL A 216 -0.47 -15.45 1.04
N SER A 217 -1.13 -16.21 1.93
CA SER A 217 -1.76 -15.69 3.15
C SER A 217 -1.13 -16.31 4.38
N PHE A 218 -0.81 -15.48 5.37
CA PHE A 218 -0.33 -15.88 6.69
C PHE A 218 -1.34 -15.48 7.75
N LEU A 219 -1.49 -16.32 8.77
CA LEU A 219 -2.21 -16.01 9.99
C LEU A 219 -1.22 -15.59 11.10
N HIS A 220 -1.74 -15.32 12.30
CA HIS A 220 -0.92 -14.94 13.44
C HIS A 220 0.05 -16.05 13.89
N GLY A 221 1.22 -15.66 14.44
CA GLY A 221 2.16 -16.58 15.09
C GLY A 221 2.91 -17.56 14.17
N VAL A 222 2.88 -17.36 12.84
CA VAL A 222 3.63 -18.21 11.91
C VAL A 222 5.14 -17.91 11.99
N THR A 223 5.98 -18.94 11.96
CA THR A 223 7.43 -18.80 11.92
C THR A 223 8.00 -19.54 10.71
N LEU A 224 8.67 -18.81 9.81
CA LEU A 224 9.50 -19.32 8.72
C LEU A 224 10.97 -19.09 9.06
N GLY A 225 11.52 -19.92 9.94
CA GLY A 225 12.89 -19.80 10.47
C GLY A 225 13.78 -21.00 10.13
N GLY A 226 15.09 -20.83 10.33
CA GLY A 226 16.04 -21.94 10.25
C GLY A 226 15.92 -22.87 11.46
N THR A 227 16.25 -24.15 11.29
CA THR A 227 16.18 -25.19 12.35
C THR A 227 17.32 -25.11 13.38
N GLY A 228 18.07 -24.00 13.43
CA GLY A 228 19.29 -23.86 14.24
C GLY A 228 20.46 -24.74 13.78
N LYS A 229 20.29 -25.51 12.70
CA LYS A 229 21.34 -26.19 11.94
C LYS A 229 21.39 -25.55 10.56
N GLU A 230 22.58 -25.19 10.08
CA GLU A 230 22.72 -24.77 8.69
C GLU A 230 22.13 -25.87 7.79
N ILE A 231 21.11 -25.52 6.97
CA ILE A 231 20.84 -25.95 5.58
C ILE A 231 19.35 -25.75 5.20
N ALA A 232 19.17 -25.21 3.99
CA ALA A 232 18.02 -25.25 3.06
C ALA A 232 16.77 -24.40 3.37
N GLY A 233 16.54 -23.43 2.47
CA GLY A 233 15.41 -22.50 2.49
C GLY A 233 14.05 -23.17 2.27
N LEU A 234 13.07 -22.70 3.03
CA LEU A 234 11.66 -23.03 2.85
C LEU A 234 11.10 -22.14 1.72
N THR A 235 10.52 -22.76 0.70
CA THR A 235 9.77 -22.10 -0.37
C THR A 235 8.31 -22.53 -0.23
N MET A 236 7.38 -21.59 -0.12
CA MET A 236 5.94 -21.86 -0.11
C MET A 236 5.35 -21.49 -1.47
N ASP A 237 4.72 -22.47 -2.14
CA ASP A 237 3.93 -22.34 -3.37
C ASP A 237 2.46 -22.69 -3.06
N HIS A 238 1.55 -22.18 -3.88
CA HIS A 238 0.11 -22.01 -3.79
C HIS A 238 -0.76 -23.27 -3.56
N THR A 239 -0.17 -24.44 -3.27
CA THR A 239 -0.93 -25.69 -3.10
C THR A 239 -1.04 -26.11 -1.62
N SER A 240 -2.25 -25.91 -1.08
CA SER A 240 -2.81 -26.45 0.17
C SER A 240 -2.19 -25.98 1.49
N GLY A 241 -3.00 -25.25 2.26
CA GLY A 241 -2.71 -24.86 3.64
C GLY A 241 -2.59 -26.06 4.57
N SER A 242 -1.39 -26.24 5.11
CA SER A 242 -1.09 -26.84 6.41
C SER A 242 0.43 -26.73 6.59
N ALA A 243 0.88 -25.81 7.44
CA ALA A 243 2.25 -25.85 7.92
C ALA A 243 2.38 -27.07 8.82
N CYS A 244 2.92 -28.17 8.28
CA CYS A 244 3.23 -29.36 9.06
C CYS A 244 4.48 -29.08 9.90
N THR A 245 4.28 -28.98 11.21
CA THR A 245 5.34 -28.98 12.21
C THR A 245 5.94 -30.39 12.27
N THR A 246 7.25 -30.53 11.99
CA THR A 246 8.05 -31.68 12.46
C THR A 246 8.71 -31.36 13.78
#